data_AF-A0A843HHC8-F1
#
_entry.id   AF-A0A843HHC8-F1
#
_cell.length_a   1.000
_cell.length_b   1.000
_cell.length_c   1.000
_cell.angle_alpha   90.00
_cell.angle_beta   90.00
_cell.angle_gamma   90.00
#
_symmetry.space_group_name_H-M   'P 1'
#
loop_
_entity.id
_entity.type
_entity.pdbx_description
1 polymer ?
#
loop_
_entity_poly.entity_id
_entity_poly.type
_entity_poly.pdbx_seq_one_letter_code
_entity_poly.pdbx_strand_id
1 'polypeptide(L)' 'MIVTEELGDLIRHYSDSGFKIRQIETGIVYDDAVDITPCPYTYEETDEPIDPEEATVEDKAEAYDILMGVSE' A
#
# COMPACT_ATOMS: atom_id res chain seq x y z
N MET A 1 9.51 -5.15 6.98
CA MET A 1 9.51 -6.55 6.51
C MET A 1 8.42 -6.72 5.47
N ILE A 2 8.63 -7.53 4.42
CA ILE A 2 7.54 -7.82 3.47
C ILE A 2 6.54 -8.80 4.11
N VAL A 3 5.27 -8.44 4.00
CA VAL A 3 4.12 -9.30 4.30
C VAL A 3 3.51 -9.78 2.98
N THR A 4 3.06 -11.04 2.99
CA THR A 4 2.33 -11.66 1.88
C THR A 4 0.96 -12.10 2.39
N GLU A 5 -0.11 -11.61 1.79
CA GLU A 5 -1.49 -11.94 2.14
C GLU A 5 -2.17 -12.65 0.96
N GLU A 6 -2.79 -13.81 1.20
CA GLU A 6 -3.55 -14.53 0.19
C GLU A 6 -5.04 -14.18 0.29
N LEU A 7 -5.63 -13.74 -0.83
CA LEU A 7 -7.05 -13.39 -0.97
C LEU A 7 -7.68 -14.20 -2.11
N GLY A 8 -7.91 -15.49 -1.86
CA GLY A 8 -8.44 -16.40 -2.87
C GLY A 8 -7.43 -16.65 -3.99
N ASP A 9 -7.75 -16.23 -5.21
CA ASP A 9 -6.86 -16.35 -6.38
C ASP A 9 -5.89 -15.17 -6.52
N LEU A 10 -5.83 -14.29 -5.52
CA LEU A 10 -4.94 -13.13 -5.47
C LEU A 10 -3.95 -13.23 -4.32
N ILE A 11 -2.77 -12.67 -4.51
CA ILE A 11 -1.72 -12.54 -3.51
C ILE A 11 -1.31 -11.07 -3.44
N ARG A 12 -1.32 -10.49 -2.24
CA ARG A 12 -0.87 -9.13 -2.00
C ARG A 12 0.49 -9.14 -1.30
N HIS A 13 1.42 -8.33 -1.78
CA HIS A 13 2.72 -8.07 -1.17
C HIS A 13 2.81 -6.60 -0.77
N TYR A 14 3.22 -6.32 0.46
CA TYR A 14 3.45 -4.95 0.95
C TYR A 14 4.44 -4.97 2.10
N SER A 15 4.98 -3.81 2.47
CA SER A 15 5.87 -3.70 3.63
C SER A 15 5.07 -3.27 4.87
N ASP A 16 5.25 -4.01 5.97
CA ASP A 16 4.62 -3.69 7.27
C ASP A 16 5.31 -2.54 8.01
N SER A 17 6.41 -2.05 7.45
CA SER A 17 7.29 -1.06 8.07
C SER A 17 7.15 0.33 7.42
N GLY A 18 6.22 0.48 6.46
CA GLY A 18 5.94 1.76 5.81
C GLY A 18 6.92 2.16 4.70
N PHE A 19 7.67 1.18 4.17
CA PHE A 19 8.55 1.35 3.01
C PHE A 19 7.95 0.76 1.74
N LYS A 20 8.39 1.23 0.58
CA LYS A 20 8.02 0.71 -0.73
C LYS A 20 8.64 -0.66 -0.96
N ILE A 21 8.05 -1.44 -1.86
CA ILE A 21 8.56 -2.73 -2.30
C ILE A 21 9.07 -2.64 -3.73
N ARG A 22 10.13 -3.39 -4.05
CA ARG A 22 10.67 -3.52 -5.41
C ARG A 22 10.44 -4.92 -5.92
N GLN A 23 9.85 -5.04 -7.11
CA GLN A 23 9.80 -6.30 -7.83
C GLN A 23 11.18 -6.63 -8.38
N ILE A 24 11.73 -7.80 -8.04
CA ILE A 24 13.12 -8.16 -8.36
C ILE A 24 13.32 -8.35 -9.86
N GLU A 25 12.34 -8.94 -10.55
CA GLU A 25 12.47 -9.30 -11.98
C GLU A 25 12.48 -8.09 -12.91
N THR A 26 11.80 -7.00 -12.53
CA THR A 26 11.66 -5.79 -13.36
C THR A 26 12.34 -4.57 -12.77
N GLY A 27 12.65 -4.58 -11.48
CA GLY A 27 13.15 -3.43 -10.74
C GLY A 27 12.12 -2.34 -10.47
N ILE A 28 10.83 -2.56 -10.80
CA ILE A 28 9.78 -1.57 -10.58
C ILE A 28 9.44 -1.51 -9.09
N VAL A 29 9.25 -0.28 -8.59
CA VAL A 29 8.94 0.02 -7.19
C VAL A 29 7.45 0.35 -7.05
N TYR A 30 6.83 -0.19 -6.02
CA TYR A 30 5.41 -0.04 -5.69
C TYR A 30 5.24 0.23 -4.20
N ASP A 31 4.14 0.87 -3.81
CA ASP A 31 3.77 0.99 -2.39
C ASP A 31 3.24 -0.38 -1.88
N ASP A 32 2.43 -1.06 -2.69
CA ASP A 32 2.06 -2.47 -2.58
C ASP A 32 1.84 -3.11 -3.96
N ALA A 33 1.83 -4.44 -4.02
CA ALA A 33 1.60 -5.20 -5.25
C ALA A 33 0.50 -6.26 -5.05
N VAL A 34 -0.36 -6.43 -6.04
CA VAL A 34 -1.40 -7.47 -6.06
C VAL A 34 -1.25 -8.30 -7.32
N ASP A 35 -0.98 -9.59 -7.13
CA ASP A 35 -0.70 -10.55 -8.18
C ASP A 35 -1.75 -11.68 -8.21
N ILE A 36 -1.85 -12.37 -9.34
CA ILE A 36 -2.69 -13.58 -9.49
C ILE A 36 -1.92 -14.83 -9.08
N THR A 37 -2.61 -15.81 -8.51
CA THR A 37 -2.04 -17.11 -8.15
C THR A 37 -1.93 -18.03 -9.38
N PRO A 38 -0.80 -18.74 -9.58
CA PRO A 38 0.45 -18.67 -8.81
C PRO A 38 1.26 -17.40 -9.15
N CYS A 39 1.71 -16.67 -8.12
CA CYS A 39 2.50 -15.46 -8.30
C CYS A 39 3.89 -15.79 -8.89
N PRO A 40 4.25 -15.28 -10.08
CA PRO A 40 5.54 -15.54 -10.70
C PRO A 40 6.63 -14.56 -10.26
N TYR A 41 6.29 -13.54 -9.49
CA TYR A 41 7.17 -12.43 -9.13
C TYR A 41 7.65 -12.51 -7.70
N THR A 42 8.80 -11.91 -7.45
CA THR A 42 9.38 -11.79 -6.12
C THR A 42 9.61 -10.34 -5.77
N TYR A 43 9.50 -10.03 -4.47
CA TYR A 43 9.57 -8.67 -3.96
C TYR A 43 10.61 -8.55 -2.84
N GLU A 44 11.27 -7.40 -2.77
CA GLU A 44 12.14 -7.00 -1.66
C GLU A 44 11.73 -5.63 -1.11
N GLU A 45 11.90 -5.44 0.20
CA GLU A 45 11.65 -4.16 0.84
C GLU A 45 12.75 -3.17 0.44
N THR A 46 12.39 -1.93 0.18
CA THR A 46 13.33 -0.86 -0.12
C THR A 46 13.58 0.01 1.10
N ASP A 47 14.60 0.88 1.05
CA ASP A 47 14.80 1.94 2.04
C ASP A 47 13.95 3.20 1.75
N GLU A 48 13.15 3.19 0.67
CA GLU A 48 12.30 4.31 0.26
C GLU A 48 10.99 4.27 1.04
N PRO A 49 10.66 5.30 1.86
CA PRO A 49 9.39 5.33 2.57
C PRO A 49 8.22 5.46 1.60
N ILE A 50 7.07 4.89 1.94
CA ILE A 50 5.81 5.20 1.25
C ILE A 50 5.52 6.67 1.51
N ASP A 51 5.24 7.42 0.44
CA ASP A 51 4.84 8.80 0.57
C ASP A 51 3.54 8.83 1.39
N PRO A 52 3.46 9.57 2.51
CA PRO A 52 2.20 9.73 3.21
C PRO A 52 1.26 10.35 2.20
N GLU A 53 0.30 9.56 1.73
CA GLU A 53 -0.73 9.96 0.77
C GLU A 53 -1.11 11.40 1.09
N GLU A 54 -0.98 12.31 0.12
CA GLU A 54 -1.57 13.64 0.28
C GLU A 54 -3.07 13.39 0.40
N ALA A 55 -3.55 13.20 1.64
CA ALA A 55 -4.96 12.99 1.91
C ALA A 55 -5.70 14.06 1.14
N THR A 56 -6.63 13.60 0.29
CA THR A 56 -7.26 14.48 -0.67
C THR A 56 -8.00 15.56 0.12
N VAL A 57 -8.29 16.69 -0.54
CA VAL A 57 -9.01 17.79 0.14
C VAL A 57 -10.36 17.28 0.68
N GLU A 58 -10.96 16.29 0.02
CA GLU A 58 -12.15 15.56 0.45
C GLU A 58 -11.91 14.77 1.75
N ASP A 59 -10.86 13.94 1.82
CA ASP A 59 -10.55 13.12 3.00
C ASP A 59 -10.25 13.99 4.23
N LYS A 60 -9.59 15.14 4.02
CA LYS A 60 -9.32 16.13 5.07
C LYS A 60 -10.58 16.88 5.50
N ALA A 61 -11.50 17.16 4.57
CA ALA A 61 -12.77 17.82 4.87
C ALA A 61 -13.68 16.90 5.68
N GLU A 62 -13.79 15.63 5.32
CA GLU A 62 -14.59 14.65 6.06
C GLU A 62 -14.05 14.44 7.49
N ALA A 63 -12.72 14.34 7.64
CA ALA A 63 -12.09 14.30 8.96
C ALA A 63 -12.34 15.57 9.79
N TYR A 64 -12.41 16.75 9.15
CA TYR A 64 -12.70 18.01 9.83
C TYR A 64 -14.17 18.13 10.25
N ASP A 65 -15.11 17.68 9.42
CA ASP A 65 -16.54 17.71 9.72
C ASP A 65 -16.90 16.75 10.88
N ILE A 66 -16.26 15.57 10.92
CA ILE A 66 -16.35 14.64 12.06
C ILE A 66 -15.78 15.27 13.33
N LEU A 67 -14.61 15.93 13.25
CA LEU A 67 -13.96 16.57 14.38
C LEU A 67 -14.75 17.78 14.93
N MET A 68 -15.36 18.53 14.03
CA MET A 68 -16.16 19.72 14.35
C MET A 68 -17.61 19.37 14.71
N GLY A 69 -18.01 18.10 14.58
CA GLY A 69 -19.35 17.62 14.92
C GLY A 69 -20.44 18.24 14.04
N VAL A 70 -20.15 18.48 12.76
CA VAL A 70 -21.07 19.12 11.79
C VAL A 70 -21.93 18.08 11.06
N SER A 71 -21.77 16.79 11.36
CA SER A 71 -22.66 15.75 10.88
C SER A 71 -24.10 16.02 11.35
N GLU A 72 -25.03 16.21 10.40
CA GLU A 72 -26.48 16.31 10.67
C GLU A 72 -27.04 15.03 11.34
#